data_AF-A0A7J4IJP6-F1
#
_entry.id   AF-A0A7J4IJP6-F1
#
_cell.length_a   1.000
_cell.length_b   1.000
_cell.length_c   1.000
_cell.angle_alpha   90.00
_cell.angle_beta   90.00
_cell.angle_gamma   90.00
#
_symmetry.space_group_name_H-M   'P 1'
#
loop_
_entity.id
_entity.type
_entity.pdbx_description
1 polymer ?
#
loop_
_entity_poly.entity_id
_entity_poly.type
_entity_poly.pdbx_seq_one_letter_code
_entity_poly.pdbx_strand_id
1 'polypeptide(L)'
;MRFKDGQASIFLILSVLILFGGFLFFALDEGGREPAIIDLPVLQMKQFVQGCLERAAAEGLQSIGKHGGYHTAPDYSWQAKEVYANYIHPESSHYGEGFSDDSWHPEDIWFPYYVLVANHSPERSRMEAELARSISAHLDSCVGNFSPLNDQGVSIEKGEKEIAVTIFEGGVSFLLNWPLLISQGHSQESVSRFSSTLAFPLERMLGAAGEITALHLQDPVSICMSCLFELSERSNLSIQVFRYPDNALIYTITATNTSIAQSYNLSFAIGHGTP
;
A
#
# COMPACT_ATOMS: atom_id res chain seq x y z
N MET A 1 -17.83 -64.76 -13.19
CA MET A 1 -18.33 -63.53 -13.83
C MET A 1 -17.69 -63.42 -15.21
N ARG A 2 -18.51 -63.40 -16.26
CA ARG A 2 -18.10 -63.37 -17.67
C ARG A 2 -17.93 -61.89 -18.05
N PHE A 3 -16.70 -61.39 -18.13
CA PHE A 3 -16.48 -60.05 -18.69
C PHE A 3 -16.80 -60.13 -20.19
N LYS A 4 -17.73 -59.29 -20.64
CA LYS A 4 -18.15 -59.19 -22.04
C LYS A 4 -16.97 -58.61 -22.83
N ASP A 5 -16.47 -59.34 -23.82
CA ASP A 5 -15.29 -59.01 -24.65
C ASP A 5 -15.42 -57.71 -25.50
N GLY A 6 -16.47 -56.90 -25.30
CA GLY A 6 -16.68 -55.61 -25.96
C GLY A 6 -16.35 -54.39 -25.10
N GLN A 7 -16.11 -54.54 -23.79
CA GLN A 7 -15.88 -53.41 -22.89
C GLN A 7 -14.43 -52.90 -22.94
N ALA A 8 -13.44 -53.76 -23.19
CA ALA A 8 -12.05 -53.33 -23.30
C ALA A 8 -11.78 -52.49 -24.56
N SER A 9 -12.47 -52.79 -25.67
CA SER A 9 -12.30 -52.06 -26.93
C SER A 9 -12.83 -50.63 -26.87
N ILE A 10 -13.86 -50.35 -26.05
CA ILE A 10 -14.43 -49.00 -25.97
C ILE A 10 -13.45 -48.02 -25.33
N PHE A 11 -12.71 -48.46 -24.31
CA PHE A 11 -11.71 -47.62 -23.64
C PHE A 11 -10.53 -47.32 -24.57
N LEU A 12 -10.09 -48.29 -25.38
CA LEU A 12 -9.00 -48.09 -26.34
C LEU A 12 -9.39 -47.07 -27.43
N ILE A 13 -10.61 -47.17 -27.96
CA ILE A 13 -11.11 -46.21 -28.96
C ILE A 13 -11.26 -44.82 -28.34
N LEU A 14 -11.76 -44.72 -27.10
CA LEU A 14 -11.90 -43.43 -26.41
C LEU A 14 -10.55 -42.75 -26.18
N SER A 15 -9.53 -43.52 -25.76
CA SER A 15 -8.19 -42.99 -25.55
C SER A 15 -7.56 -42.47 -26.84
N VAL A 16 -7.75 -43.18 -27.96
CA VAL A 16 -7.26 -42.72 -29.26
C VAL A 16 -7.98 -41.45 -29.71
N LEU A 17 -9.30 -41.36 -29.53
CA LEU A 17 -10.06 -40.16 -29.87
C LEU A 17 -9.68 -38.95 -29.02
N ILE A 18 -9.42 -39.14 -27.72
CA ILE A 18 -8.97 -38.07 -26.83
C ILE A 18 -7.56 -37.61 -27.18
N LEU A 19 -6.64 -38.54 -27.48
CA LEU A 19 -5.28 -38.20 -27.91
C LEU A 19 -5.29 -37.47 -29.25
N PHE A 20 -6.06 -37.96 -30.22
CA PHE A 20 -6.13 -37.36 -31.55
C PHE A 20 -6.86 -36.01 -31.51
N GLY A 21 -7.92 -35.90 -30.72
CA GLY A 21 -8.66 -34.65 -30.50
C GLY A 21 -7.83 -33.61 -29.76
N GLY A 22 -7.06 -34.01 -28.73
CA GLY A 22 -6.12 -33.14 -28.03
C GLY A 22 -4.99 -32.67 -28.93
N PHE A 23 -4.45 -33.57 -29.76
CA PHE A 23 -3.43 -33.21 -30.75
C PHE A 23 -3.97 -32.24 -31.81
N LEU A 24 -5.17 -32.49 -32.35
CA LEU A 24 -5.83 -31.59 -33.29
C LEU A 24 -6.16 -30.23 -32.66
N PHE A 25 -6.57 -30.21 -31.39
CA PHE A 25 -6.82 -28.97 -30.66
C PHE A 25 -5.53 -28.16 -30.52
N PHE A 26 -4.42 -28.77 -30.09
CA PHE A 26 -3.12 -28.10 -30.00
C PHE A 26 -2.58 -27.66 -31.37
N ALA A 27 -2.72 -28.49 -32.41
CA ALA A 27 -2.25 -28.17 -33.77
C ALA A 27 -3.10 -27.08 -34.46
N LEU A 28 -4.37 -26.92 -34.07
CA LEU A 28 -5.24 -25.83 -34.54
C LEU A 28 -5.11 -24.57 -33.67
N ASP A 29 -4.64 -24.69 -32.42
CA ASP A 29 -4.29 -23.57 -31.53
C ASP A 29 -2.90 -22.98 -31.83
N GLU A 30 -2.15 -23.54 -32.80
CA GLU A 30 -1.02 -22.90 -33.47
C GLU A 30 -1.45 -21.75 -34.42
N GLY A 31 -2.56 -21.07 -34.08
CA GLY A 31 -2.88 -19.74 -34.57
C GLY A 31 -1.86 -18.73 -34.04
N GLY A 32 -0.67 -18.75 -34.66
CA GLY A 32 0.44 -17.81 -34.59
C GLY A 32 0.32 -16.68 -33.57
N ARG A 33 0.69 -16.96 -32.32
CA ARG A 33 1.44 -15.97 -31.55
C ARG A 33 2.90 -16.22 -31.85
N GLU A 34 3.42 -15.57 -32.89
CA GLU A 34 4.86 -15.31 -32.94
C GLU A 34 5.24 -14.76 -31.55
N PRO A 35 6.28 -15.30 -30.88
CA PRO A 35 6.76 -14.69 -29.65
C PRO A 35 7.09 -13.24 -30.02
N ALA A 36 6.34 -12.29 -29.45
CA ALA A 36 6.62 -10.88 -29.65
C ALA A 36 8.10 -10.67 -29.31
N ILE A 37 8.91 -10.28 -30.29
CA ILE A 37 10.28 -9.86 -30.04
C ILE A 37 10.14 -8.58 -29.23
N ILE A 38 10.16 -8.70 -27.90
CA ILE A 38 10.06 -7.56 -27.00
C ILE A 38 11.30 -6.72 -27.26
N ASP A 39 11.10 -5.53 -27.82
CA ASP A 39 12.19 -4.61 -28.06
C ASP A 39 12.88 -4.27 -26.74
N LEU A 40 14.22 -4.28 -26.71
CA LEU A 40 15.01 -4.01 -25.50
C LEU A 40 14.62 -2.69 -24.79
N PRO A 41 14.30 -1.58 -25.50
CA PRO A 41 13.80 -0.34 -24.91
C PRO A 41 12.48 -0.52 -24.13
N VAL A 42 11.59 -1.39 -24.60
CA VAL A 42 10.29 -1.64 -23.96
C VAL A 42 10.47 -2.41 -22.65
N LEU A 43 11.41 -3.36 -22.63
CA LEU A 43 11.78 -4.06 -21.39
C LEU A 43 12.39 -3.08 -20.37
N GLN A 44 13.30 -2.20 -20.81
CA GLN A 44 13.93 -1.20 -19.94
C GLN A 44 12.90 -0.22 -19.38
N MET A 45 11.96 0.25 -20.20
CA MET A 45 10.84 1.09 -19.76
C MET A 45 10.01 0.40 -18.69
N LYS A 46 9.65 -0.87 -18.94
CA LYS A 46 8.83 -1.63 -18.01
C LYS A 46 9.49 -1.76 -16.65
N GLN A 47 10.79 -2.07 -16.63
CA GLN A 47 11.57 -2.15 -15.40
C GLN A 47 11.71 -0.79 -14.70
N PHE A 48 11.91 0.28 -15.46
CA PHE A 48 12.00 1.64 -14.90
C PHE A 48 10.71 2.07 -14.20
N VAL A 49 9.57 1.97 -14.90
CA VAL A 49 8.26 2.35 -14.33
C VAL A 49 7.88 1.44 -13.17
N GLN A 50 8.14 0.14 -13.29
CA GLN A 50 7.86 -0.80 -12.21
C GLN A 50 8.70 -0.52 -10.95
N GLY A 51 9.99 -0.21 -11.12
CA GLY A 51 10.85 0.20 -10.01
C GLY A 51 10.37 1.50 -9.36
N CYS A 52 9.87 2.44 -10.15
CA CYS A 52 9.25 3.65 -9.60
C CYS A 52 7.93 3.38 -8.86
N LEU A 53 7.09 2.47 -9.38
CA LEU A 53 5.86 2.05 -8.69
C LEU A 53 6.20 1.38 -7.35
N GLU A 54 7.18 0.49 -7.32
CA GLU A 54 7.65 -0.18 -6.10
C GLU A 54 8.13 0.82 -5.04
N ARG A 55 8.94 1.81 -5.44
CA ARG A 55 9.43 2.86 -4.54
C ARG A 55 8.30 3.76 -4.04
N ALA A 56 7.47 4.26 -4.96
CA ALA A 56 6.33 5.11 -4.64
C ALA A 56 5.32 4.39 -3.72
N ALA A 57 5.13 3.07 -3.89
CA ALA A 57 4.30 2.26 -3.02
C ALA A 57 4.88 2.13 -1.60
N ALA A 58 6.19 1.89 -1.47
CA ALA A 58 6.84 1.82 -0.17
C ALA A 58 6.82 3.17 0.57
N GLU A 59 7.16 4.26 -0.12
CA GLU A 59 7.11 5.63 0.43
C GLU A 59 5.68 6.04 0.79
N GLY A 60 4.73 5.78 -0.11
CA GLY A 60 3.32 6.07 0.10
C GLY A 60 2.74 5.33 1.31
N LEU A 61 3.06 4.04 1.47
CA LEU A 61 2.68 3.24 2.65
C LEU A 61 3.24 3.87 3.93
N GLN A 62 4.53 4.18 3.96
CA GLN A 62 5.18 4.77 5.15
C GLN A 62 4.58 6.14 5.50
N SER A 63 4.31 6.96 4.50
CA SER A 63 3.69 8.28 4.67
C SER A 63 2.29 8.13 5.29
N ILE A 64 1.38 7.40 4.66
CA ILE A 64 0.01 7.29 5.19
C ILE A 64 -0.04 6.58 6.53
N GLY A 65 0.87 5.62 6.80
CA GLY A 65 0.91 4.90 8.08
C GLY A 65 1.15 5.83 9.26
N LYS A 66 2.13 6.73 9.14
CA LYS A 66 2.41 7.77 10.15
C LYS A 66 1.21 8.69 10.38
N HIS A 67 0.36 8.84 9.37
CA HIS A 67 -0.83 9.69 9.34
C HIS A 67 -2.15 8.90 9.45
N GLY A 68 -2.11 7.73 10.11
CA GLY A 68 -3.31 6.94 10.42
C GLY A 68 -4.11 6.48 9.20
N GLY A 69 -3.42 6.20 8.10
CA GLY A 69 -4.00 5.71 6.86
C GLY A 69 -4.57 6.79 5.94
N TYR A 70 -4.31 8.06 6.22
CA TYR A 70 -4.74 9.18 5.39
C TYR A 70 -3.57 9.83 4.67
N HIS A 71 -3.73 10.13 3.38
CA HIS A 71 -2.78 10.93 2.63
C HIS A 71 -2.98 12.43 2.87
N THR A 72 -4.23 12.84 3.11
CA THR A 72 -4.58 14.23 3.44
C THR A 72 -5.25 14.28 4.80
N ALA A 73 -4.83 15.20 5.65
CA ALA A 73 -5.38 15.38 6.99
C ALA A 73 -6.89 15.59 6.94
N PRO A 74 -7.71 14.71 7.55
CA PRO A 74 -9.12 15.02 7.75
C PRO A 74 -9.31 16.17 8.75
N ASP A 75 -10.45 16.83 8.71
CA ASP A 75 -10.78 17.99 9.58
C ASP A 75 -10.71 17.67 11.08
N TYR A 76 -10.85 16.40 11.46
CA TYR A 76 -10.73 15.88 12.82
C TYR A 76 -9.31 15.34 13.09
N SER A 77 -8.27 15.97 12.55
CA SER A 77 -6.89 15.60 12.86
C SER A 77 -6.37 16.43 14.01
N TRP A 78 -5.75 15.78 14.97
CA TRP A 78 -4.91 16.46 15.95
C TRP A 78 -3.60 16.89 15.29
N GLN A 79 -3.15 18.13 15.49
CA GLN A 79 -1.91 18.67 14.92
C GLN A 79 -0.89 18.98 16.01
N ALA A 80 0.37 18.56 15.81
CA ALA A 80 1.44 18.80 16.78
C ALA A 80 1.71 20.28 17.07
N LYS A 81 1.42 21.14 16.09
CA LYS A 81 1.52 22.60 16.21
C LYS A 81 0.71 23.18 17.39
N GLU A 82 -0.45 22.62 17.71
CA GLU A 82 -1.29 23.10 18.83
C GLU A 82 -0.56 22.95 20.18
N VAL A 83 0.33 21.96 20.30
CA VAL A 83 1.03 21.67 21.54
C VAL A 83 2.41 22.30 21.61
N TYR A 84 3.15 22.41 20.49
CA TYR A 84 4.39 23.18 20.48
C TYR A 84 4.16 24.66 20.81
N ALA A 85 3.03 25.23 20.39
CA ALA A 85 2.65 26.59 20.77
C ALA A 85 2.35 26.73 22.28
N ASN A 86 1.86 25.66 22.94
CA ASN A 86 1.50 25.67 24.35
C ASN A 86 2.65 25.28 25.31
N TYR A 87 3.66 24.53 24.83
CA TYR A 87 4.83 24.12 25.63
C TYR A 87 6.02 25.09 25.55
N ILE A 88 6.07 25.96 24.54
CA ILE A 88 7.02 27.07 24.51
C ILE A 88 6.47 28.19 25.39
N HIS A 89 6.93 28.22 26.65
CA HIS A 89 7.03 29.50 27.34
C HIS A 89 8.05 30.35 26.56
N PRO A 90 7.68 31.55 26.05
CA PRO A 90 8.61 32.42 25.31
C PRO A 90 9.89 32.80 26.07
N GLU A 91 9.94 32.54 27.39
CA GLU A 91 11.03 32.91 28.28
C GLU A 91 12.01 31.76 28.62
N SER A 92 11.73 30.51 28.23
CA SER A 92 12.63 29.38 28.52
C SER A 92 13.49 28.95 27.33
N SER A 93 13.83 29.88 26.44
CA SER A 93 14.81 29.67 25.35
C SER A 93 16.26 29.61 25.86
N HIS A 94 16.50 28.93 26.98
CA HIS A 94 17.85 28.71 27.50
C HIS A 94 18.46 27.36 27.09
N TYR A 95 17.69 26.51 26.40
CA TYR A 95 18.22 25.42 25.59
C TYR A 95 18.40 25.91 24.15
N GLY A 96 19.36 26.82 23.98
CA GLY A 96 19.84 27.27 22.68
C GLY A 96 20.97 26.37 22.19
N GLU A 97 20.99 26.19 20.86
CA GLU A 97 22.14 25.78 20.03
C GLU A 97 22.42 24.27 19.98
N GLY A 98 21.65 23.56 19.15
CA GLY A 98 22.02 22.20 18.72
C GLY A 98 21.03 21.45 17.84
N PHE A 99 19.78 21.91 17.72
CA PHE A 99 18.74 21.23 16.95
C PHE A 99 18.16 22.14 15.86
N SER A 100 19.03 22.69 15.00
CA SER A 100 18.60 23.23 13.70
C SER A 100 18.67 22.09 12.68
N ASP A 101 17.76 21.13 12.82
CA ASP A 101 17.42 20.28 11.69
C ASP A 101 16.28 21.00 10.95
N ASP A 102 16.65 21.78 9.94
CA ASP A 102 15.73 22.52 9.06
C ASP A 102 14.75 21.59 8.28
N SER A 103 14.80 20.27 8.52
CA SER A 103 13.89 19.28 7.93
C SER A 103 12.71 18.89 8.82
N TRP A 104 12.66 19.32 10.09
CA TRP A 104 11.60 18.93 11.01
C TRP A 104 10.58 20.06 11.21
N HIS A 105 9.48 19.96 10.47
CA HIS A 105 8.36 20.88 10.53
C HIS A 105 7.23 20.28 11.38
N PRO A 106 6.96 20.79 12.60
CA PRO A 106 5.88 20.27 13.46
C PRO A 106 4.50 20.32 12.78
N GLU A 107 4.30 21.23 11.82
CA GLU A 107 3.10 21.30 10.97
C GLU A 107 2.83 20.04 10.13
N ASP A 108 3.84 19.20 9.87
CA ASP A 108 3.69 17.98 9.06
C ASP A 108 3.27 16.76 9.89
N ILE A 109 3.21 16.91 11.22
CA ILE A 109 2.86 15.83 12.14
C ILE A 109 1.43 16.04 12.63
N TRP A 110 0.57 15.14 12.19
CA TRP A 110 -0.81 15.09 12.60
C TRP A 110 -1.25 13.64 12.81
N PHE A 111 -2.12 13.45 13.79
CA PHE A 111 -2.72 12.16 14.09
C PHE A 111 -4.23 12.28 13.89
N PRO A 112 -4.83 11.57 12.93
CA PRO A 112 -6.27 11.60 12.75
C PRO A 112 -6.94 11.00 14.00
N TYR A 113 -8.00 11.65 14.50
CA TYR A 113 -8.84 11.00 15.49
C TYR A 113 -9.58 9.83 14.84
N TYR A 114 -9.28 8.62 15.28
CA TYR A 114 -10.10 7.46 14.97
C TYR A 114 -11.36 7.43 15.84
N VAL A 115 -11.27 7.96 17.06
CA VAL A 115 -12.42 8.15 17.94
C VAL A 115 -12.34 9.54 18.55
N LEU A 116 -13.44 10.30 18.50
CA LEU A 116 -13.59 11.59 19.17
C LEU A 116 -14.97 11.67 19.86
N VAL A 117 -16.02 11.88 19.07
CA VAL A 117 -17.44 11.73 19.48
C VAL A 117 -18.08 10.49 18.86
N ALA A 118 -17.52 10.02 17.76
CA ALA A 118 -17.94 8.86 17.00
C ALA A 118 -16.70 8.14 16.43
N ASN A 119 -16.93 6.99 15.81
CA ASN A 119 -15.88 6.29 15.09
C ASN A 119 -15.61 6.96 13.73
N HIS A 120 -14.37 7.36 13.52
CA HIS A 120 -13.83 7.96 12.30
C HIS A 120 -12.64 7.16 11.73
N SER A 121 -12.40 5.94 12.23
CA SER A 121 -11.39 5.05 11.65
C SER A 121 -11.72 4.80 10.18
N PRO A 122 -10.74 4.90 9.26
CA PRO A 122 -10.98 4.66 7.84
C PRO A 122 -11.36 3.19 7.60
N GLU A 123 -12.36 2.98 6.75
CA GLU A 123 -12.61 1.66 6.17
C GLU A 123 -11.44 1.25 5.26
N ARG A 124 -11.27 -0.06 5.04
CA ARG A 124 -10.23 -0.62 4.16
C ARG A 124 -10.23 0.04 2.78
N SER A 125 -11.41 0.13 2.15
CA SER A 125 -11.59 0.74 0.82
C SER A 125 -11.17 2.20 0.76
N ARG A 126 -11.42 2.96 1.83
CA ARG A 126 -10.98 4.35 1.94
C ARG A 126 -9.47 4.42 2.02
N MET A 127 -8.84 3.56 2.83
CA MET A 127 -7.38 3.52 2.95
C MET A 127 -6.69 3.12 1.64
N GLU A 128 -7.27 2.18 0.90
CA GLU A 128 -6.80 1.83 -0.46
C GLU A 128 -6.80 3.06 -1.39
N ALA A 129 -7.86 3.86 -1.34
CA ALA A 129 -7.97 5.09 -2.13
C ALA A 129 -7.00 6.20 -1.67
N GLU A 130 -6.77 6.36 -0.36
CA GLU A 130 -5.76 7.26 0.19
C GLU A 130 -4.35 6.84 -0.26
N LEU A 131 -4.06 5.54 -0.21
CA LEU A 131 -2.78 4.98 -0.65
C LEU A 131 -2.58 5.19 -2.16
N ALA A 132 -3.61 4.98 -2.98
CA ALA A 132 -3.55 5.25 -4.42
C ALA A 132 -3.17 6.71 -4.72
N ARG A 133 -3.75 7.68 -3.98
CA ARG A 133 -3.41 9.10 -4.09
C ARG A 133 -1.98 9.39 -3.68
N SER A 134 -1.55 8.83 -2.55
CA SER A 134 -0.18 8.97 -2.06
C SER A 134 0.84 8.44 -3.08
N ILE A 135 0.60 7.26 -3.66
CA ILE A 135 1.46 6.66 -4.68
C ILE A 135 1.49 7.52 -5.94
N SER A 136 0.34 8.04 -6.37
CA SER A 136 0.27 8.91 -7.56
C SER A 136 1.19 10.12 -7.44
N ALA A 137 1.25 10.76 -6.26
CA ALA A 137 2.12 11.92 -6.00
C ALA A 137 3.62 11.55 -6.02
N HIS A 138 4.00 10.45 -5.37
CA HIS A 138 5.39 9.98 -5.34
C HIS A 138 5.85 9.47 -6.71
N LEU A 139 4.97 8.82 -7.47
CA LEU A 139 5.26 8.27 -8.79
C LEU A 139 5.67 9.36 -9.78
N ASP A 140 4.97 10.51 -9.78
CA ASP A 140 5.30 11.65 -10.67
C ASP A 140 6.69 12.21 -10.41
N SER A 141 7.08 12.28 -9.13
CA SER A 141 8.41 12.69 -8.72
C SER A 141 9.47 11.67 -9.16
N CYS A 142 9.21 10.37 -8.96
CA CYS A 142 10.15 9.31 -9.31
C CYS A 142 10.45 9.23 -10.81
N VAL A 143 9.42 9.29 -11.65
CA VAL A 143 9.60 9.17 -13.11
C VAL A 143 10.26 10.39 -13.72
N GLY A 144 10.17 11.57 -13.09
CA GLY A 144 10.88 12.77 -13.51
C GLY A 144 10.64 13.15 -14.97
N ASN A 145 9.39 13.05 -15.44
CA ASN A 145 8.98 13.21 -16.84
C ASN A 145 9.73 12.33 -17.85
N PHE A 146 10.26 11.19 -17.41
CA PHE A 146 11.05 10.25 -18.20
C PHE A 146 12.34 10.84 -18.80
N SER A 147 12.86 11.92 -18.20
CA SER A 147 14.09 12.59 -18.66
C SER A 147 15.26 11.61 -18.94
N PRO A 148 15.53 10.59 -18.09
CA PRO A 148 16.64 9.65 -18.33
C PRO A 148 16.51 8.81 -19.62
N LEU A 149 15.28 8.62 -20.12
CA LEU A 149 15.00 7.86 -21.34
C LEU A 149 14.94 8.78 -22.56
N ASN A 150 14.42 10.00 -22.38
CA ASN A 150 14.45 11.04 -23.42
C ASN A 150 15.89 11.37 -23.84
N ASP A 151 16.82 11.42 -22.88
CA ASP A 151 18.25 11.64 -23.14
C ASP A 151 18.90 10.53 -24.00
N GLN A 152 18.26 9.36 -24.09
CA GLN A 152 18.69 8.22 -24.91
C GLN A 152 17.99 8.18 -26.28
N GLY A 153 17.26 9.24 -26.64
CA GLY A 153 16.55 9.35 -27.92
C GLY A 153 15.23 8.58 -27.98
N VAL A 154 14.65 8.22 -26.82
CA VAL A 154 13.34 7.59 -26.70
C VAL A 154 12.28 8.67 -26.47
N SER A 155 11.24 8.74 -27.30
CA SER A 155 10.10 9.64 -27.09
C SER A 155 8.95 8.87 -26.44
N ILE A 156 8.30 9.48 -25.44
CA ILE A 156 7.25 8.83 -24.64
C ILE A 156 6.02 9.71 -24.61
N GLU A 157 4.91 9.20 -25.16
CA GLU A 157 3.60 9.83 -25.01
C GLU A 157 2.84 9.16 -23.88
N LYS A 158 2.29 9.99 -22.98
CA LYS A 158 1.66 9.57 -21.72
C LYS A 158 0.14 9.67 -21.86
N GLY A 159 -0.57 8.57 -21.62
CA GLY A 159 -2.00 8.57 -21.37
C GLY A 159 -2.35 8.90 -19.91
N GLU A 160 -3.63 8.84 -19.58
CA GLU A 160 -4.11 8.97 -18.21
C GLU A 160 -3.67 7.76 -17.37
N LYS A 161 -3.28 8.03 -16.12
CA LYS A 161 -2.88 7.00 -15.17
C LYS A 161 -4.00 6.71 -14.17
N GLU A 162 -4.15 5.44 -13.84
CA GLU A 162 -5.05 4.95 -12.79
C GLU A 162 -4.29 3.96 -11.91
N ILE A 163 -4.43 4.12 -10.59
CA ILE A 163 -3.80 3.24 -9.59
C ILE A 163 -4.92 2.57 -8.79
N ALA A 164 -4.93 1.25 -8.82
CA ALA A 164 -5.75 0.44 -7.93
C ALA A 164 -4.85 -0.19 -6.85
N VAL A 165 -5.34 -0.15 -5.61
CA VAL A 165 -4.68 -0.71 -4.44
C VAL A 165 -5.60 -1.77 -3.85
N THR A 166 -5.05 -2.90 -3.43
CA THR A 166 -5.82 -3.93 -2.73
C THR A 166 -5.04 -4.42 -1.52
N ILE A 167 -5.66 -4.30 -0.35
CA ILE A 167 -5.14 -4.77 0.93
C ILE A 167 -5.70 -6.17 1.19
N PHE A 168 -4.82 -7.10 1.54
CA PHE A 168 -5.18 -8.48 1.88
C PHE A 168 -4.30 -8.99 3.02
N GLU A 169 -4.61 -10.16 3.57
CA GLU A 169 -3.98 -10.69 4.80
C GLU A 169 -2.45 -10.79 4.72
N GLY A 170 -1.91 -11.12 3.54
CA GLY A 170 -0.48 -11.32 3.30
C GLY A 170 0.27 -10.11 2.74
N GLY A 171 -0.40 -9.01 2.41
CA GLY A 171 0.25 -7.89 1.74
C GLY A 171 -0.67 -6.85 1.15
N VAL A 172 -0.06 -6.00 0.33
CA VAL A 172 -0.74 -4.96 -0.43
C VAL A 172 -0.29 -5.06 -1.88
N SER A 173 -1.25 -5.17 -2.81
CA SER A 173 -0.99 -5.19 -4.24
C SER A 173 -1.33 -3.84 -4.87
N PHE A 174 -0.50 -3.43 -5.81
CA PHE A 174 -0.60 -2.18 -6.54
C PHE A 174 -0.70 -2.50 -8.02
N LEU A 175 -1.75 -2.03 -8.68
CA LEU A 175 -1.96 -2.15 -10.11
C LEU A 175 -2.00 -0.75 -10.71
N LEU A 176 -1.00 -0.42 -11.52
CA LEU A 176 -0.92 0.81 -12.28
C LEU A 176 -1.32 0.54 -13.72
N ASN A 177 -2.42 1.15 -14.15
CA ASN A 177 -2.78 1.26 -15.55
C ASN A 177 -2.33 2.63 -16.04
N TRP A 178 -1.24 2.68 -16.80
CA TRP A 178 -0.70 3.90 -17.37
C TRP A 178 -0.25 3.65 -18.81
N PRO A 179 -1.09 3.98 -19.81
CA PRO A 179 -0.74 3.80 -21.22
C PRO A 179 0.44 4.70 -21.60
N LEU A 180 1.55 4.09 -21.99
CA LEU A 180 2.75 4.75 -22.48
C LEU A 180 3.01 4.28 -23.90
N LEU A 181 3.06 5.21 -24.84
CA LEU A 181 3.49 4.97 -26.22
C LEU A 181 4.97 5.35 -26.33
N ILE A 182 5.80 4.36 -26.64
CA ILE A 182 7.25 4.47 -26.74
C ILE A 182 7.60 4.54 -28.22
N SER A 183 8.32 5.58 -28.62
CA SER A 183 8.80 5.77 -29.98
C SER A 183 10.32 5.86 -30.00
N GLN A 184 10.99 5.00 -30.77
CA GLN A 184 12.44 5.08 -31.00
C GLN A 184 12.74 4.78 -32.48
N GLY A 185 13.27 5.78 -33.19
CA GLY A 185 13.50 5.68 -34.64
C GLY A 185 12.19 5.45 -35.41
N HIS A 186 12.00 4.24 -35.97
CA HIS A 186 10.79 3.83 -36.68
C HIS A 186 9.93 2.81 -35.90
N SER A 187 10.39 2.40 -34.71
CA SER A 187 9.69 1.48 -33.83
C SER A 187 8.70 2.26 -32.95
N GLN A 188 7.48 1.74 -32.82
CA GLN A 188 6.50 2.19 -31.84
C GLN A 188 5.93 0.99 -31.08
N GLU A 189 5.95 1.06 -29.76
CA GLU A 189 5.37 0.04 -28.90
C GLU A 189 4.60 0.67 -27.74
N SER A 190 3.56 -0.02 -27.28
CA SER A 190 2.71 0.45 -26.18
C SER A 190 2.83 -0.47 -24.97
N VAL A 191 3.03 0.11 -23.79
CA VAL A 191 2.94 -0.59 -22.51
C VAL A 191 1.96 0.15 -21.62
N SER A 192 1.05 -0.57 -20.97
CA SER A 192 -0.02 0.07 -20.21
C SER A 192 -0.18 -0.44 -18.77
N ARG A 193 0.40 -1.58 -18.42
CA ARG A 193 0.14 -2.23 -17.13
C ARG A 193 1.42 -2.54 -16.38
N PHE A 194 1.46 -2.08 -15.14
CA PHE A 194 2.54 -2.32 -14.20
C PHE A 194 1.94 -2.79 -12.88
N SER A 195 2.64 -3.66 -12.18
CA SER A 195 2.17 -4.20 -10.92
C SER A 195 3.30 -4.37 -9.94
N SER A 196 3.00 -4.14 -8.67
CA SER A 196 3.89 -4.43 -7.56
C SER A 196 3.09 -5.08 -6.43
N THR A 197 3.74 -5.87 -5.59
CA THR A 197 3.13 -6.42 -4.39
C THR A 197 4.14 -6.38 -3.27
N LEU A 198 3.74 -5.80 -2.14
CA LEU A 198 4.58 -5.66 -0.96
C LEU A 198 4.02 -6.58 0.14
N ALA A 199 4.88 -7.45 0.66
CA ALA A 199 4.55 -8.38 1.73
C ALA A 199 4.56 -7.63 3.07
N PHE A 200 3.37 -7.28 3.55
CA PHE A 200 3.21 -6.33 4.63
C PHE A 200 1.88 -6.56 5.39
N PRO A 201 1.87 -6.65 6.73
CA PRO A 201 0.68 -7.05 7.49
C PRO A 201 -0.34 -5.92 7.72
N LEU A 202 -0.58 -5.05 6.73
CA LEU A 202 -1.48 -3.89 6.88
C LEU A 202 -2.88 -4.32 7.33
N GLU A 203 -3.43 -5.38 6.72
CA GLU A 203 -4.75 -5.90 7.07
C GLU A 203 -4.87 -6.26 8.56
N ARG A 204 -3.84 -6.92 9.12
CA ARG A 204 -3.80 -7.24 10.55
C ARG A 204 -3.69 -5.99 11.42
N MET A 205 -2.93 -4.99 10.97
CA MET A 205 -2.82 -3.71 11.69
C MET A 205 -4.15 -2.95 11.69
N LEU A 206 -4.91 -2.98 10.60
CA LEU A 206 -6.25 -2.39 10.54
C LEU A 206 -7.23 -3.12 11.45
N GLY A 207 -7.15 -4.45 11.51
CA GLY A 207 -7.90 -5.25 12.47
C GLY A 207 -7.59 -4.86 13.92
N ALA A 208 -6.31 -4.75 14.26
CA ALA A 208 -5.88 -4.34 15.60
C ALA A 208 -6.33 -2.91 15.93
N ALA A 209 -6.22 -1.97 14.98
CA ALA A 209 -6.72 -0.61 15.16
C ALA A 209 -8.24 -0.57 15.39
N GLY A 210 -9.01 -1.34 14.61
CA GLY A 210 -10.46 -1.46 14.77
C GLY A 210 -10.87 -2.07 16.11
N GLU A 211 -10.08 -2.98 16.67
CA GLU A 211 -10.34 -3.53 18.00
C GLU A 211 -10.01 -2.54 19.11
N ILE A 212 -8.91 -1.78 18.97
CA ILE A 212 -8.57 -0.70 19.91
C ILE A 212 -9.69 0.35 19.93
N THR A 213 -10.21 0.76 18.76
CA THR A 213 -11.31 1.72 18.70
C THR A 213 -12.59 1.15 19.31
N ALA A 214 -12.90 -0.12 19.05
CA ALA A 214 -14.06 -0.79 19.64
C ALA A 214 -13.98 -0.87 21.18
N LEU A 215 -12.81 -1.20 21.73
CA LEU A 215 -12.58 -1.22 23.18
C LEU A 215 -12.80 0.16 23.81
N HIS A 216 -12.26 1.22 23.17
CA HIS A 216 -12.44 2.58 23.67
C HIS A 216 -13.89 3.09 23.56
N LEU A 217 -14.62 2.66 22.54
CA LEU A 217 -16.05 3.00 22.42
C LEU A 217 -16.90 2.31 23.51
N GLN A 218 -16.45 1.16 24.04
CA GLN A 218 -17.11 0.46 25.14
C GLN A 218 -16.77 1.08 26.51
N ASP A 219 -15.52 1.51 26.70
CA ASP A 219 -15.05 2.23 27.88
C ASP A 219 -14.23 3.47 27.48
N PRO A 220 -14.88 4.64 27.34
CA PRO A 220 -14.21 5.86 26.89
C PRO A 220 -13.21 6.46 27.89
N VAL A 221 -13.18 5.97 29.13
CA VAL A 221 -12.44 6.59 30.24
C VAL A 221 -11.15 5.84 30.54
N SER A 222 -11.16 4.50 30.45
CA SER A 222 -10.02 3.67 30.85
C SER A 222 -9.31 3.00 29.67
N ILE A 223 -8.00 2.78 29.83
CA ILE A 223 -7.20 2.01 28.87
C ILE A 223 -7.04 0.60 29.43
N CYS A 224 -7.62 -0.40 28.75
CA CYS A 224 -7.43 -1.80 29.12
C CYS A 224 -6.04 -2.30 28.71
N MET A 225 -5.05 -2.17 29.59
CA MET A 225 -3.68 -2.57 29.26
C MET A 225 -3.52 -4.07 29.00
N SER A 226 -4.26 -4.92 29.72
CA SER A 226 -4.27 -6.37 29.47
C SER A 226 -4.81 -6.69 28.07
N CYS A 227 -5.87 -6.00 27.63
CA CYS A 227 -6.44 -6.17 26.29
C CYS A 227 -5.43 -5.79 25.21
N LEU A 228 -4.69 -4.69 25.39
CA LEU A 228 -3.64 -4.26 24.45
C LEU A 228 -2.47 -5.26 24.39
N PHE A 229 -2.06 -5.80 25.54
CA PHE A 229 -1.01 -6.83 25.59
C PHE A 229 -1.46 -8.12 24.89
N GLU A 230 -2.66 -8.62 25.17
CA GLU A 230 -3.21 -9.80 24.50
C GLU A 230 -3.36 -9.59 22.98
N LEU A 231 -3.79 -8.40 22.56
CA LEU A 231 -3.89 -8.02 21.16
C LEU A 231 -2.50 -8.00 20.50
N SER A 232 -1.51 -7.40 21.16
CA SER A 232 -0.12 -7.35 20.70
C SER A 232 0.43 -8.76 20.44
N GLU A 233 0.27 -9.67 21.41
CA GLU A 233 0.77 -11.05 21.32
C GLU A 233 0.06 -11.85 20.21
N ARG A 234 -1.27 -11.85 20.17
CA ARG A 234 -2.02 -12.66 19.18
C ARG A 234 -1.86 -12.17 17.76
N SER A 235 -1.70 -10.85 17.57
CA SER A 235 -1.53 -10.26 16.24
C SER A 235 -0.07 -10.24 15.78
N ASN A 236 0.88 -10.51 16.70
CA ASN A 236 2.31 -10.34 16.50
C ASN A 236 2.65 -8.93 15.98
N LEU A 237 2.10 -7.92 16.66
CA LEU A 237 2.32 -6.49 16.42
C LEU A 237 2.75 -5.84 17.73
N SER A 238 3.59 -4.82 17.67
CA SER A 238 3.90 -3.99 18.84
C SER A 238 2.87 -2.88 18.94
N ILE A 239 2.25 -2.69 20.11
CA ILE A 239 1.23 -1.66 20.33
C ILE A 239 1.69 -0.76 21.47
N GLN A 240 1.83 0.53 21.17
CA GLN A 240 2.22 1.55 22.14
C GLN A 240 1.12 2.60 22.24
N VAL A 241 0.90 3.10 23.44
CA VAL A 241 -0.03 4.19 23.72
C VAL A 241 0.67 5.25 24.54
N PHE A 242 0.53 6.50 24.12
CA PHE A 242 1.06 7.65 24.85
C PHE A 242 -0.09 8.62 25.10
N ARG A 243 -0.16 9.11 26.34
CA ARG A 243 -1.05 10.22 26.67
C ARG A 243 -0.41 11.51 26.16
N TYR A 244 -1.15 12.26 25.38
CA TYR A 244 -0.77 13.58 24.90
C TYR A 244 -1.57 14.66 25.66
N PRO A 245 -1.06 15.91 25.74
CA PRO A 245 -1.86 17.06 26.16
C PRO A 245 -3.25 17.10 25.51
N ASP A 246 -4.23 17.69 26.21
CA ASP A 246 -5.65 17.77 25.82
C ASP A 246 -6.46 16.46 25.91
N ASN A 247 -6.02 15.50 26.73
CA ASN A 247 -6.68 14.20 26.91
C ASN A 247 -6.83 13.38 25.62
N ALA A 248 -5.88 13.54 24.68
CA ALA A 248 -5.74 12.64 23.55
C ALA A 248 -4.82 11.46 23.90
N LEU A 249 -5.19 10.27 23.44
CA LEU A 249 -4.35 9.08 23.47
C LEU A 249 -3.83 8.81 22.06
N ILE A 250 -2.52 8.79 21.89
CA ILE A 250 -1.89 8.45 20.60
C ILE A 250 -1.51 6.99 20.65
N TYR A 251 -2.13 6.21 19.77
CA TYR A 251 -1.78 4.81 19.55
C TYR A 251 -0.81 4.70 18.40
N THR A 252 0.21 3.86 18.54
CA THR A 252 1.10 3.45 17.46
C THR A 252 1.18 1.95 17.42
N ILE A 253 0.74 1.39 16.30
CA ILE A 253 0.87 -0.03 15.98
C ILE A 253 2.09 -0.17 15.08
N THR A 254 3.03 -1.03 15.47
CA THR A 254 4.28 -1.25 14.75
C THR A 254 4.39 -2.68 14.27
N ALA A 255 4.69 -2.84 12.98
CA ALA A 255 5.15 -4.09 12.40
C ALA A 255 6.66 -4.01 12.16
N THR A 256 7.41 -5.00 12.64
CA THR A 256 8.88 -5.09 12.46
C THR A 256 9.24 -6.10 11.37
N ASN A 257 10.46 -5.99 10.83
CA ASN A 257 11.01 -6.90 9.81
C ASN A 257 10.12 -7.03 8.56
N THR A 258 9.63 -5.89 8.07
CA THR A 258 8.74 -5.85 6.91
C THR A 258 9.54 -5.80 5.61
N SER A 259 8.93 -6.16 4.48
CA SER A 259 9.61 -6.07 3.18
C SER A 259 9.91 -4.63 2.72
N ILE A 260 9.33 -3.63 3.40
CA ILE A 260 9.38 -2.21 3.01
C ILE A 260 10.26 -1.36 3.92
N ALA A 261 10.47 -1.79 5.16
CA ALA A 261 11.22 -1.05 6.18
C ALA A 261 11.58 -1.97 7.36
N GLN A 262 12.60 -1.56 8.13
CA GLN A 262 12.91 -2.21 9.40
C GLN A 262 11.72 -2.15 10.38
N SER A 263 10.98 -1.03 10.36
CA SER A 263 9.75 -0.83 11.11
C SER A 263 8.73 -0.02 10.29
N TYR A 264 7.48 -0.43 10.33
CA TYR A 264 6.35 0.33 9.83
C TYR A 264 5.42 0.70 10.98
N ASN A 265 4.96 1.95 11.00
CA ASN A 265 4.06 2.46 12.03
C ASN A 265 2.72 2.87 11.43
N LEU A 266 1.63 2.44 12.07
CA LEU A 266 0.30 2.99 11.91
C LEU A 266 -0.04 3.78 13.18
N SER A 267 -0.14 5.09 13.08
CA SER A 267 -0.36 5.98 14.23
C SER A 267 -1.66 6.76 14.11
N PHE A 268 -2.46 6.79 15.17
CA PHE A 268 -3.75 7.49 15.20
C PHE A 268 -4.08 7.97 16.61
N ALA A 269 -4.95 8.96 16.71
CA ALA A 269 -5.41 9.53 17.97
C ALA A 269 -6.77 8.97 18.37
N ILE A 270 -6.99 8.91 19.68
CA ILE A 270 -8.29 8.65 20.30
C ILE A 270 -8.49 9.74 21.36
N GLY A 271 -9.56 10.52 21.22
CA GLY A 271 -9.94 11.52 22.19
C GLY A 271 -10.73 10.90 23.34
N HIS A 272 -10.53 11.43 24.55
CA HIS A 272 -11.53 11.28 25.60
C HIS A 272 -12.63 12.32 25.35
N GLY A 273 -13.85 11.88 25.04
CA GLY A 273 -15.00 12.77 25.02
C GLY A 273 -15.04 13.50 26.36
N THR A 274 -15.11 14.84 26.34
CA THR A 274 -15.41 15.59 27.56
C THR A 274 -16.75 15.06 28.09
N PRO A 275 -16.85 14.70 29.39
CA PRO A 275 -18.13 14.30 29.97
C PRO A 275 -19.19 15.39 29.83
#